data_AF-A0A0D2MQB6-F1
#
_entry.id   AF-A0A0D2MQB6-F1
#
_cell.length_a   1.000
_cell.length_b   1.000
_cell.length_c   1.000
_cell.angle_alpha   90.00
_cell.angle_beta   90.00
_cell.angle_gamma   90.00
#
_symmetry.space_group_name_H-M   'P 1'
#
loop_
_entity.id
_entity.type
_entity.pdbx_description
1 polymer ?
#
loop_
_entity_poly.entity_id
_entity_poly.type
_entity_poly.pdbx_seq_one_letter_code
_entity_poly.pdbx_strand_id
1 'polypeptide(L)'
;MAVVLLAMGGYGSWLGWQIRVSDDGELIAKAKDLHPKLLGGAFVFFSLGAGKPILESPHAITGFTGLGLLAFQAMLPLFFEEEPGARTAHAFFGTGIMGLLFFHMFLGIQLGLSI
;
A
#
# COMPACT_ATOMS: atom_id res chain seq x y z
N MET A 1 3.57 3.39 12.72
CA MET A 1 3.58 2.25 11.78
C MET A 1 4.66 2.35 10.68
N ALA A 2 5.71 3.17 10.86
CA ALA A 2 6.73 3.41 9.81
C ALA A 2 7.49 2.14 9.38
N VAL A 3 7.87 1.28 10.34
CA VAL A 3 8.57 0.01 10.03
C VAL A 3 7.73 -0.87 9.11
N VAL A 4 6.43 -1.01 9.37
CA VAL A 4 5.51 -1.79 8.52
C VAL A 4 5.42 -1.16 7.12
N LEU A 5 5.31 0.17 7.03
CA LEU A 5 5.27 0.87 5.74
C LEU A 5 6.53 0.65 4.92
N LEU A 6 7.71 0.77 5.54
CA LEU A 6 8.98 0.61 4.83
C LEU A 6 9.24 -0.86 4.46
N ALA A 7 9.09 -1.77 5.42
CA ALA A 7 9.44 -3.17 5.23
C ALA A 7 8.39 -3.92 4.41
N MET A 8 7.11 -3.81 4.74
CA MET A 8 6.05 -4.56 4.06
C MET A 8 5.47 -3.78 2.88
N GLY A 9 5.15 -2.50 3.10
CA GLY A 9 4.65 -1.62 2.03
C GLY A 9 5.70 -1.40 0.94
N GLY A 10 6.87 -0.90 1.31
CA GLY A 10 7.96 -0.58 0.39
C GLY A 10 8.45 -1.79 -0.40
N TYR A 11 8.87 -2.86 0.31
CA TYR A 11 9.33 -4.08 -0.36
C TYR A 11 8.22 -4.76 -1.16
N GLY A 12 7.01 -4.83 -0.60
CA GLY A 12 5.85 -5.39 -1.29
C GLY A 12 5.54 -4.64 -2.59
N SER A 13 5.52 -3.30 -2.57
CA SER A 13 5.28 -2.49 -3.77
C SER A 13 6.40 -2.64 -4.79
N TRP A 14 7.66 -2.74 -4.36
CA TRP A 14 8.78 -3.03 -5.26
C TRP A 14 8.60 -4.39 -5.94
N LEU A 15 8.23 -5.45 -5.20
CA LEU A 15 7.91 -6.76 -5.76
C LEU A 15 6.77 -6.68 -6.77
N GLY A 16 5.73 -5.89 -6.50
CA GLY A 16 4.61 -5.67 -7.43
C GLY A 16 5.08 -5.16 -8.79
N TRP A 17 6.07 -4.26 -8.82
CA TRP A 17 6.69 -3.81 -10.06
C TRP A 17 7.59 -4.88 -10.69
N GLN A 18 8.31 -5.68 -9.90
CA GLN A 18 9.13 -6.78 -10.44
C GLN A 18 8.31 -7.82 -11.21
N ILE A 19 7.05 -8.08 -10.80
CA ILE A 19 6.14 -8.95 -11.56
C ILE A 19 5.94 -8.44 -13.01
N ARG A 20 6.03 -7.13 -13.22
CA ARG A 20 5.75 -6.47 -14.51
C ARG A 20 6.99 -6.24 -15.37
N VAL A 21 8.12 -5.91 -14.75
CA VAL A 21 9.30 -5.38 -15.48
C VAL A 21 10.52 -6.29 -15.45
N SER A 22 10.53 -7.31 -14.60
CA SER A 22 11.66 -8.24 -14.51
C SER A 22 11.62 -9.27 -15.63
N ASP A 23 12.80 -9.71 -16.07
CA ASP A 23 12.98 -10.87 -16.97
C ASP A 23 13.43 -12.14 -16.21
N ASP A 24 13.66 -12.04 -14.89
CA ASP A 24 14.05 -13.16 -14.04
C ASP A 24 12.81 -13.94 -13.56
N GLY A 25 12.64 -15.15 -14.10
CA GLY A 25 11.52 -16.02 -13.78
C GLY A 25 11.44 -16.42 -12.30
N GLU A 26 12.56 -16.58 -11.61
CA GLU A 26 12.59 -16.92 -10.18
C GLU A 26 12.12 -15.72 -9.34
N LEU A 27 12.61 -14.51 -9.67
CA LEU A 27 12.18 -13.28 -9.02
C LEU A 27 10.68 -13.02 -9.25
N ILE A 28 10.17 -13.22 -10.47
CA ILE A 28 8.74 -13.06 -10.77
C ILE A 28 7.90 -14.05 -9.95
N ALA A 29 8.30 -15.31 -9.87
CA ALA A 29 7.59 -16.33 -9.09
C ALA A 29 7.54 -15.96 -7.61
N LYS A 30 8.68 -15.56 -7.04
CA LYS A 30 8.77 -15.07 -5.66
C LYS A 30 7.92 -13.81 -5.44
N ALA A 31 7.93 -12.88 -6.39
CA ALA A 31 7.18 -11.63 -6.29
C ALA A 31 5.67 -11.88 -6.33
N LYS A 32 5.18 -12.77 -7.20
CA LYS A 32 3.76 -13.17 -7.24
C LYS A 32 3.28 -13.78 -5.93
N ASP A 33 4.14 -14.54 -5.24
CA ASP A 33 3.82 -15.13 -3.95
C ASP A 33 3.85 -14.10 -2.80
N LEU A 34 4.92 -13.32 -2.72
CA LEU A 34 5.19 -12.45 -1.57
C LEU A 34 4.45 -11.12 -1.63
N HIS A 35 4.25 -10.52 -2.81
CA HIS A 35 3.54 -9.25 -2.96
C HIS A 35 2.18 -9.25 -2.24
N PRO A 36 1.21 -10.13 -2.55
CA PRO A 36 -0.09 -10.10 -1.91
C PRO A 36 -0.02 -10.38 -0.39
N LYS A 37 0.90 -11.25 0.06
CA LYS A 37 1.08 -11.55 1.49
C LYS A 37 1.59 -10.34 2.28
N LEU A 38 2.59 -9.65 1.74
CA LEU A 38 3.19 -8.48 2.37
C LEU A 38 2.21 -7.30 2.38
N LEU A 39 1.51 -7.02 1.27
CA LEU A 39 0.56 -5.92 1.24
C LEU A 39 -0.71 -6.22 2.05
N GLY A 40 -1.20 -7.46 2.01
CA GLY A 40 -2.31 -7.91 2.86
C GLY A 40 -1.96 -7.80 4.35
N GLY A 41 -0.76 -8.26 4.73
CA GLY A 41 -0.27 -8.09 6.10
C GLY A 41 -0.09 -6.63 6.51
N ALA A 42 0.45 -5.78 5.61
CA ALA A 42 0.60 -4.35 5.86
C ALA A 42 -0.77 -3.69 6.11
N PHE A 43 -1.77 -4.01 5.30
CA PHE A 43 -3.14 -3.53 5.47
C PHE A 43 -3.72 -3.89 6.84
N VAL A 44 -3.55 -5.15 7.29
CA VAL A 44 -3.97 -5.57 8.64
C VAL A 44 -3.29 -4.75 9.73
N PHE A 45 -1.96 -4.64 9.70
CA PHE A 45 -1.23 -3.87 10.72
C PHE A 45 -1.57 -2.38 10.72
N PHE A 46 -1.76 -1.77 9.55
CA PHE A 46 -2.23 -0.38 9.46
C PHE A 46 -3.63 -0.22 10.06
N SER A 47 -4.52 -1.18 9.79
CA SER A 47 -5.89 -1.16 10.32
C SER A 47 -5.90 -1.29 11.85
N LEU A 48 -5.04 -2.13 12.43
CA LEU A 48 -4.88 -2.25 13.89
C LEU A 48 -4.35 -0.96 14.53
N GLY A 49 -3.59 -0.15 13.78
CA GLY A 49 -3.13 1.16 14.21
C GLY A 49 -4.18 2.27 14.09
N ALA A 50 -5.30 2.02 13.39
CA ALA A 50 -6.38 2.99 13.25
C ALA A 50 -7.23 3.00 14.53
N GLY A 51 -6.98 3.99 15.40
CA GLY A 51 -7.78 4.23 16.60
C GLY A 51 -9.18 4.78 16.31
N LYS A 52 -9.92 5.19 17.35
CA LYS A 52 -11.22 5.85 17.17
C LYS A 52 -11.04 7.12 16.31
N PRO A 53 -11.88 7.34 15.29
CA PRO A 53 -11.75 8.51 14.44
C PRO A 53 -12.05 9.77 15.24
N ILE A 54 -11.01 10.54 15.48
CA ILE A 54 -11.10 11.97 15.72
C ILE A 54 -10.47 12.57 14.47
N LEU A 55 -11.27 12.88 13.44
CA LEU A 55 -10.83 13.38 12.13
C LEU A 55 -10.34 14.84 12.20
N GLU A 56 -9.60 15.17 13.25
CA GLU A 56 -9.19 16.53 13.58
C GLU A 56 -7.77 16.85 13.11
N SER A 57 -7.01 15.86 12.63
CA SER A 57 -5.66 16.07 12.08
C SER A 57 -5.53 15.59 10.63
N PRO A 58 -4.68 16.25 9.82
CA PRO A 58 -4.31 15.75 8.50
C PRO A 58 -3.74 14.32 8.54
N HIS A 59 -3.01 13.95 9.60
CA HIS A 59 -2.49 12.59 9.78
C HIS A 59 -3.64 11.57 9.89
N ALA A 60 -4.66 11.85 10.72
CA ALA A 60 -5.82 10.96 10.86
C ALA A 60 -6.59 10.82 9.54
N ILE A 61 -6.89 11.93 8.86
CA ILE A 61 -7.62 11.93 7.59
C ILE A 61 -6.87 11.12 6.52
N THR A 62 -5.58 11.41 6.31
CA THR A 62 -4.77 10.69 5.33
C THR A 62 -4.62 9.21 5.66
N GLY A 63 -4.63 8.82 6.93
CA GLY A 63 -4.59 7.43 7.37
C GLY A 63 -5.86 6.66 6.98
N PHE A 64 -7.03 7.20 7.30
CA PHE A 64 -8.31 6.58 6.91
C PHE A 64 -8.51 6.56 5.39
N THR A 65 -8.14 7.63 4.69
CA THR A 65 -8.14 7.65 3.22
C THR A 65 -7.21 6.57 2.66
N GLY A 66 -5.99 6.45 3.19
CA GLY A 66 -5.04 5.40 2.78
C GLY A 66 -5.58 3.99 2.97
N LEU A 67 -6.23 3.69 4.11
CA LEU A 67 -6.86 2.40 4.37
C LEU A 67 -8.02 2.12 3.39
N GLY A 68 -8.88 3.11 3.14
CA GLY A 68 -9.97 2.96 2.18
C GLY A 68 -9.47 2.69 0.76
N LEU A 69 -8.44 3.41 0.31
CA LEU A 69 -7.84 3.20 -1.00
C LEU A 69 -7.12 1.85 -1.09
N LEU A 70 -6.43 1.40 -0.02
CA LEU A 70 -5.82 0.07 0.03
C LEU A 70 -6.87 -1.05 -0.07
N ALA A 71 -8.02 -0.89 0.57
CA ALA A 71 -9.12 -1.84 0.45
C ALA A 71 -9.62 -1.94 -1.00
N PHE A 72 -9.78 -0.79 -1.68
CA PHE A 72 -10.13 -0.76 -3.11
C PHE A 72 -9.03 -1.36 -4.00
N GLN A 73 -7.76 -1.04 -3.74
CA GLN A 73 -6.60 -1.60 -4.44
C GLN A 73 -6.56 -3.13 -4.38
N ALA A 74 -6.94 -3.71 -3.23
CA ALA A 74 -6.99 -5.16 -3.03
C ALA A 74 -8.11 -5.85 -3.84
N MET A 75 -9.12 -5.11 -4.29
CA MET A 75 -10.19 -5.63 -5.15
C MET A 75 -9.82 -5.62 -6.64
N LEU A 76 -8.92 -4.73 -7.08
CA LEU A 76 -8.57 -4.61 -8.52
C LEU A 76 -8.10 -5.92 -9.19
N PRO A 77 -7.36 -6.82 -8.50
CA PRO A 77 -7.01 -8.12 -9.08
C PRO A 77 -8.19 -8.99 -9.51
N LEU A 78 -9.39 -8.78 -8.94
CA LEU A 78 -10.60 -9.51 -9.30
C LEU A 78 -11.11 -9.20 -10.71
N PHE A 79 -10.57 -8.17 -11.36
CA PHE A 79 -10.98 -7.71 -12.69
C PHE A 79 -9.89 -7.88 -13.76
N PHE A 80 -8.80 -8.60 -13.42
CA PHE A 80 -7.63 -8.72 -14.29
C PHE A 80 -7.85 -9.56 -15.54
N GLU A 81 -8.87 -10.43 -15.56
CA GLU A 81 -9.18 -11.30 -16.69
C GLU A 81 -10.16 -10.63 -17.66
N GLU A 82 -11.06 -9.81 -17.12
CA GLU A 82 -12.13 -9.12 -17.85
C GLU A 82 -11.64 -7.82 -18.48
N GLU A 83 -10.78 -7.08 -17.77
CA GLU A 83 -10.35 -5.74 -18.17
C GLU A 83 -8.82 -5.68 -18.27
N PRO A 84 -8.24 -5.71 -19.49
CA PRO A 84 -6.80 -5.66 -19.70
C PRO A 84 -6.12 -4.44 -19.05
N GLY A 85 -6.87 -3.33 -18.92
CA GLY A 85 -6.42 -2.10 -18.26
C GLY A 85 -6.31 -2.21 -16.74
N ALA A 86 -7.01 -3.15 -16.09
CA ALA A 86 -7.10 -3.26 -14.63
C ALA A 86 -5.73 -3.53 -13.99
N ARG A 87 -4.87 -4.34 -14.62
CA ARG A 87 -3.49 -4.56 -14.15
C ARG A 87 -2.67 -3.29 -14.15
N THR A 88 -2.83 -2.46 -15.19
CA THR A 88 -2.14 -1.18 -15.27
C THR A 88 -2.68 -0.20 -14.23
N ALA A 89 -4.00 -0.12 -14.08
CA ALA A 89 -4.64 0.67 -13.03
C ALA A 89 -4.14 0.26 -11.64
N HIS A 90 -4.10 -1.03 -11.32
CA HIS A 90 -3.59 -1.55 -10.05
C HIS A 90 -2.14 -1.12 -9.78
N ALA A 91 -1.25 -1.20 -10.76
CA ALA A 91 0.15 -0.82 -10.56
C ALA A 91 0.33 0.68 -10.24
N PHE A 92 -0.33 1.55 -11.03
CA PHE A 92 -0.20 3.01 -10.84
C PHE A 92 -1.01 3.53 -9.66
N PHE A 93 -2.21 3.00 -9.44
CA PHE A 93 -3.03 3.34 -8.28
C PHE A 93 -2.33 2.94 -6.98
N GLY A 94 -1.77 1.72 -6.90
CA GLY A 94 -0.95 1.27 -5.78
C GLY A 94 0.28 2.16 -5.54
N THR A 95 0.93 2.63 -6.60
CA THR A 95 2.05 3.58 -6.49
C THR A 95 1.61 4.93 -5.90
N GLY A 96 0.45 5.45 -6.34
CA GLY A 96 -0.16 6.65 -5.77
C GLY A 96 -0.50 6.50 -4.29
N ILE A 97 -1.06 5.35 -3.89
CA ILE A 97 -1.35 5.02 -2.49
C ILE A 97 -0.06 5.03 -1.67
N MET A 98 1.04 4.46 -2.18
CA MET A 98 2.32 4.52 -1.48
C MET A 98 2.80 5.96 -1.27
N GLY A 99 2.67 6.82 -2.27
CA GLY A 99 2.94 8.25 -2.13
C GLY A 99 2.12 8.89 -1.00
N LEU A 100 0.81 8.62 -0.95
CA LEU A 100 -0.07 9.07 0.14
C LEU A 100 0.38 8.53 1.50
N LEU A 101 0.77 7.25 1.60
CA LEU A 101 1.18 6.64 2.86
C LEU A 101 2.52 7.18 3.36
N PHE A 102 3.45 7.52 2.46
CA PHE A 102 4.68 8.23 2.82
C PHE A 102 4.39 9.65 3.31
N PHE A 103 3.46 10.35 2.67
CA PHE A 103 2.99 11.66 3.15
C PHE A 103 2.28 11.55 4.51
N HIS A 104 1.44 10.53 4.70
CA HIS A 104 0.80 10.21 5.97
C HIS A 104 1.83 9.93 7.07
N MET A 105 2.90 9.20 6.76
CA MET A 105 4.02 8.98 7.68
C MET A 105 4.72 10.29 8.04
N PHE A 106 4.99 11.16 7.08
CA PHE A 106 5.53 12.49 7.32
C PHE A 106 4.64 13.29 8.29
N LEU A 107 3.33 13.34 8.05
CA LEU A 107 2.37 14.00 8.94
C LEU A 107 2.33 13.36 10.34
N GLY A 108 2.57 12.05 10.44
CA GLY A 108 2.64 11.35 11.73
C GLY A 108 3.88 11.71 12.54
N ILE A 109 5.03 11.85 11.86
CA ILE A 109 6.26 12.34 12.48
C ILE A 109 6.07 13.80 12.92
N GLN A 110 5.51 14.63 12.05
CA GLN A 110 5.20 16.03 12.34
C GLN A 110 4.30 16.14 13.59
N LEU A 111 3.18 15.42 13.62
CA LEU A 111 2.24 15.42 14.75
C LEU A 111 2.90 14.93 16.05
N GLY A 112 3.67 13.84 15.99
CA GLY A 112 4.36 13.28 17.15
C GLY A 112 5.46 14.18 17.72
N LEU A 113 6.06 15.03 16.89
CA LEU A 113 7.04 16.04 17.29
C LEU A 113 6.40 17.41 17.59
N SER A 114 5.13 17.60 17.23
CA SER A 114 4.37 18.86 17.34
C SER A 114 5.08 20.07 16.69
N ILE A 115 5.73 19.83 15.55
CA ILE A 115 6.38 20.84 14.70
C ILE A 115 5.51 21.27 13.52
#